data_AF-X1V140-F1
#
_entry.id   AF-X1V140-F1
#
_cell.length_a   1.000
_cell.length_b   1.000
_cell.length_c   1.000
_cell.angle_alpha   90.00
_cell.angle_beta   90.00
_cell.angle_gamma   90.00
#
_symmetry.space_group_name_H-M   'P 1'
#
loop_
_entity.id
_entity.type
_entity.pdbx_description
1 polymer ?
#
loop_
_entity_poly.entity_id
_entity_poly.type
_entity_poly.pdbx_seq_one_letter_code
_entity_poly.pdbx_strand_id
1 'polypeptide(L)'
;MMNDNPQHTFQILTKRADVLYEYNQYLNWSENIWMGTTVEDQENVKRIDYLSGTGAYIKFLSLEPLIGKISDLNLKNIDWVIVGGESGPGARPMKEEWVISIKD
;
A
#
# COMPACT_ATOMS: atom_id res chain seq x y z
N MET A 1 6.23 9.23 19.77
CA MET A 1 7.44 9.10 18.93
C MET A 1 7.22 9.65 17.52
N MET A 2 6.47 9.01 16.62
CA MET A 2 6.30 9.51 15.24
C MET A 2 5.56 10.87 15.17
N ASN A 3 4.50 11.02 15.95
CA ASN A 3 3.74 12.28 16.10
C ASN A 3 4.61 13.44 16.63
N ASP A 4 5.65 13.14 17.40
CA ASP A 4 6.51 14.16 18.04
C ASP A 4 7.71 14.55 17.17
N ASN A 5 7.82 14.02 15.95
CA ASN A 5 8.95 14.21 15.04
C ASN A 5 8.48 14.69 13.65
N PRO A 6 7.86 15.89 13.55
CA PRO A 6 7.29 16.38 12.29
C PRO A 6 8.34 16.63 11.20
N GLN A 7 9.62 16.76 11.54
CA GLN A 7 10.73 16.90 10.60
C GLN A 7 11.02 15.61 9.81
N HIS A 8 10.46 14.46 10.21
CA HIS A 8 10.66 13.18 9.56
C HIS A 8 9.36 12.64 9.00
N THR A 9 9.38 12.16 7.77
CA THR A 9 8.30 11.35 7.19
C THR A 9 8.53 9.88 7.51
N PHE A 10 7.55 9.25 8.13
CA PHE A 10 7.56 7.83 8.46
C PHE A 10 6.67 7.08 7.47
N GLN A 11 7.27 6.25 6.62
CA GLN A 11 6.55 5.32 5.76
C GLN A 11 6.36 4.00 6.51
N ILE A 12 5.11 3.64 6.79
CA ILE A 12 4.74 2.43 7.52
C ILE A 12 4.01 1.50 6.56
N LEU A 13 4.39 0.23 6.53
CA LEU A 13 3.81 -0.78 5.64
C LEU A 13 3.34 -2.00 6.43
N THR A 14 2.14 -2.51 6.12
CA THR A 14 1.61 -3.74 6.75
C THR A 14 0.90 -4.65 5.75
N LYS A 15 0.94 -5.96 6.00
CA LYS A 15 0.08 -6.96 5.33
C LYS A 15 -1.23 -7.22 6.07
N ARG A 16 -1.40 -6.66 7.27
CA ARG A 16 -2.55 -6.83 8.17
C ARG A 16 -3.43 -5.58 8.17
N ALA A 17 -3.95 -5.20 6.99
CA ALA A 17 -4.76 -4.00 6.83
C ALA A 17 -6.10 -4.08 7.61
N ASP A 18 -6.62 -5.29 7.81
CA ASP A 18 -7.75 -5.60 8.67
C ASP A 18 -7.51 -5.13 10.11
N VAL A 19 -6.35 -5.49 10.68
CA VAL A 19 -5.96 -5.08 12.04
C VAL A 19 -5.71 -3.57 12.10
N LEU A 20 -5.02 -3.01 11.09
CA LEU A 20 -4.86 -1.56 10.99
C LEU A 20 -6.21 -0.84 11.06
N TYR A 21 -7.21 -1.33 10.32
CA TYR A 21 -8.53 -0.72 10.27
C TYR A 21 -9.28 -0.83 11.61
N GLU A 22 -9.21 -1.98 12.28
CA GLU A 22 -9.79 -2.17 13.63
C GLU A 22 -9.24 -1.14 14.64
N TYR A 23 -7.93 -0.90 14.60
CA TYR A 23 -7.25 0.00 15.53
C TYR A 23 -7.24 1.47 15.09
N ASN A 24 -7.67 1.78 13.86
CA ASN A 24 -7.61 3.11 13.27
C ASN A 24 -8.15 4.22 14.21
N GLN A 25 -9.25 3.96 14.90
CA GLN A 25 -9.89 4.92 15.81
C GLN A 25 -9.05 5.29 17.04
N TYR A 26 -8.07 4.45 17.40
CA TYR A 26 -7.16 4.68 18.53
C TYR A 26 -5.83 5.30 18.10
N LEU A 27 -5.59 5.43 16.79
CA LEU A 27 -4.37 5.99 16.24
C LEU A 27 -4.51 7.49 16.04
N ASN A 28 -3.53 8.25 16.52
CA ASN A 28 -3.40 9.66 16.17
C ASN A 28 -2.60 9.77 14.87
N TRP A 29 -3.30 10.08 13.78
CA TRP A 29 -2.71 10.32 12.48
C TRP A 29 -2.17 11.76 12.39
N SER A 30 -0.94 11.91 11.97
CA SER A 30 -0.31 13.18 11.61
C SER A 30 0.18 13.15 10.18
N GLU A 31 0.35 14.30 9.54
CA GLU A 31 0.73 14.41 8.12
C GLU A 31 2.05 13.71 7.78
N ASN A 32 2.95 13.61 8.76
CA ASN A 32 4.25 12.97 8.62
C ASN A 32 4.22 11.44 8.79
N ILE A 33 3.04 10.85 8.98
CA ILE A 33 2.84 9.39 9.02
C ILE A 33 2.14 8.96 7.74
N TRP A 34 2.90 8.31 6.85
CA TRP A 34 2.39 7.75 5.61
C TRP A 34 2.10 6.28 5.84
N MET A 35 0.85 5.88 5.68
CA MET A 35 0.41 4.52 5.94
C MET A 35 0.19 3.76 4.65
N GLY A 36 0.75 2.57 4.55
CA GLY A 36 0.58 1.74 3.37
C GLY A 36 0.25 0.30 3.68
N THR A 37 -0.25 -0.39 2.68
CA THR A 37 -0.45 -1.84 2.72
C THR A 37 0.11 -2.53 1.48
N THR A 38 0.60 -3.74 1.67
CA THR A 38 1.08 -4.57 0.56
C THR A 38 -0.09 -5.35 -0.04
N VAL A 39 -0.23 -5.28 -1.36
CA VAL A 39 -1.18 -6.08 -2.15
C VAL A 39 -0.38 -6.83 -3.21
N GLU A 40 -0.17 -8.12 -2.97
CA GLU A 40 0.76 -8.96 -3.74
C GLU A 40 0.04 -9.67 -4.91
N ASP A 41 -1.28 -9.80 -4.82
CA ASP A 41 -2.13 -10.57 -5.73
C ASP A 41 -3.60 -10.12 -5.64
N GLN A 42 -4.45 -10.73 -6.48
CA GLN A 42 -5.88 -10.45 -6.55
C GLN A 42 -6.63 -10.78 -5.24
N GLU A 43 -6.22 -11.82 -4.50
CA GLU A 43 -6.89 -12.24 -3.26
C GLU A 43 -6.75 -11.21 -2.14
N ASN A 44 -5.71 -10.38 -2.23
CA ASN A 44 -5.37 -9.37 -1.24
C ASN A 44 -5.85 -7.96 -1.59
N VAL A 45 -6.54 -7.76 -2.72
CA VAL A 45 -7.07 -6.45 -3.15
C VAL A 45 -7.99 -5.81 -2.09
N LYS A 46 -8.71 -6.61 -1.31
CA LYS A 46 -9.54 -6.14 -0.17
C LYS A 46 -8.76 -5.33 0.89
N ARG A 47 -7.43 -5.45 0.95
CA ARG A 47 -6.60 -4.64 1.87
C ARG A 47 -6.65 -3.15 1.54
N ILE A 48 -6.91 -2.81 0.27
CA ILE A 48 -7.03 -1.43 -0.19
C ILE A 48 -8.22 -0.76 0.48
N ASP A 49 -9.37 -1.45 0.55
CA ASP A 49 -10.56 -0.89 1.18
C ASP A 49 -10.33 -0.59 2.66
N TYR A 50 -9.69 -1.51 3.39
CA TYR A 50 -9.29 -1.28 4.79
C TYR A 50 -8.36 -0.08 4.94
N LEU A 51 -7.32 0.04 4.12
CA LEU A 51 -6.42 1.20 4.16
C LEU A 51 -7.16 2.49 3.84
N SER A 52 -7.97 2.50 2.78
CA SER A 52 -8.73 3.66 2.31
C SER A 52 -9.69 4.21 3.37
N GLY A 53 -10.20 3.32 4.24
CA GLY A 53 -11.09 3.66 5.34
C GLY A 53 -10.37 4.20 6.60
N THR A 54 -9.05 4.27 6.61
CA THR A 54 -8.29 4.84 7.74
C THR A 54 -8.25 6.37 7.70
N GLY A 55 -7.93 6.97 8.85
CA GLY A 55 -7.70 8.41 9.01
C GLY A 55 -6.31 8.89 8.58
N ALA A 56 -5.45 8.01 8.04
CA ALA A 56 -4.12 8.41 7.59
C ALA A 56 -4.20 9.49 6.49
N TYR A 57 -3.35 10.52 6.59
CA TYR A 57 -3.34 11.64 5.65
C TYR A 57 -2.83 11.22 4.28
N ILE A 58 -1.73 10.47 4.26
CA ILE A 58 -1.15 9.90 3.05
C ILE A 58 -1.26 8.38 3.12
N LYS A 59 -1.87 7.80 2.10
CA LYS A 59 -2.12 6.37 1.96
C LYS A 59 -1.45 5.86 0.69
N PHE A 60 -0.69 4.77 0.81
CA PHE A 60 0.01 4.21 -0.35
C PHE A 60 -0.11 2.69 -0.46
N LEU A 61 0.02 2.18 -1.68
CA LEU A 61 0.05 0.74 -1.92
C LEU A 61 1.45 0.30 -2.32
N SER A 62 1.85 -0.85 -1.80
CA SER A 62 3.01 -1.59 -2.30
C SER A 62 2.49 -2.82 -3.06
N LEU A 63 2.61 -2.77 -4.39
CA LEU A 63 2.23 -3.86 -5.29
C LEU A 63 3.48 -4.66 -5.68
N GLU A 64 4.09 -5.28 -4.67
CA GLU A 64 5.36 -5.99 -4.80
C GLU A 64 5.37 -7.31 -4.03
N PRO A 65 5.92 -8.39 -4.61
CA PRO A 65 6.32 -8.51 -6.01
C PRO A 65 5.11 -8.70 -6.94
N LEU A 66 5.09 -7.99 -8.07
CA LEU A 66 4.05 -8.14 -9.09
C LEU A 66 4.36 -9.36 -9.97
N ILE A 67 3.88 -10.53 -9.54
CA ILE A 67 4.09 -11.82 -10.21
C ILE A 67 2.97 -12.13 -11.23
N GLY A 68 1.90 -11.34 -11.23
CA GLY A 68 0.78 -11.44 -12.16
C GLY A 68 0.00 -10.14 -12.23
N LYS A 69 -0.92 -10.06 -13.20
CA LYS A 69 -1.82 -8.91 -13.34
C LYS A 69 -2.78 -8.84 -12.17
N ILE A 70 -2.92 -7.65 -11.58
CA ILE A 70 -3.97 -7.32 -10.61
C ILE A 70 -4.96 -6.40 -11.32
N SER A 71 -6.24 -6.74 -11.30
CA SER A 71 -7.31 -5.92 -11.89
C SER A 71 -8.21 -5.33 -10.82
N ASP A 72 -8.98 -4.31 -11.20
CA ASP A 72 -10.04 -3.72 -10.37
C ASP A 72 -9.54 -3.13 -9.05
N LEU A 73 -8.35 -2.52 -9.08
CA LEU A 73 -7.80 -1.79 -7.94
C LEU A 73 -8.67 -0.56 -7.65
N ASN A 74 -9.41 -0.59 -6.55
CA ASN A 74 -10.13 0.58 -6.06
C ASN A 74 -9.15 1.59 -5.44
N LEU A 75 -8.56 2.45 -6.26
CA LEU A 75 -7.58 3.45 -5.81
C LEU A 75 -8.21 4.70 -5.19
N LYS A 76 -9.51 4.68 -4.89
CA LYS A 76 -10.17 5.81 -4.24
C LYS A 76 -9.54 6.07 -2.86
N ASN A 77 -9.17 7.33 -2.61
CA ASN A 77 -8.46 7.76 -1.40
C ASN A 77 -7.08 7.09 -1.21
N ILE A 78 -6.43 6.65 -2.28
CA ILE A 78 -5.03 6.25 -2.28
C ILE A 78 -4.22 7.34 -2.98
N ASP A 79 -3.15 7.80 -2.35
CA ASP A 79 -2.37 8.95 -2.84
C ASP A 79 -1.31 8.53 -3.86
N TRP A 80 -0.71 7.36 -3.68
CA TRP A 80 0.29 6.84 -4.61
C TRP A 80 0.50 5.32 -4.48
N VAL A 81 1.13 4.74 -5.50
CA VAL A 81 1.34 3.30 -5.63
C VAL A 81 2.80 3.04 -6.00
N ILE A 82 3.41 2.05 -5.36
CA ILE A 82 4.69 1.46 -5.72
C ILE A 82 4.42 0.13 -6.41
N VAL A 83 5.15 -0.14 -7.50
CA VAL A 83 5.09 -1.36 -8.29
C VAL A 83 6.51 -1.85 -8.57
N GLY A 84 6.70 -3.15 -8.44
CA GLY A 84 8.02 -3.76 -8.57
C GLY A 84 7.94 -5.28 -8.71
N GLY A 85 8.91 -5.83 -9.44
CA GLY A 85 9.04 -7.27 -9.64
C GLY A 85 9.82 -7.94 -8.51
N GLU A 86 10.06 -9.25 -8.65
CA GLU A 86 10.96 -9.96 -7.74
C GLU A 86 12.42 -9.49 -7.89
N SER A 87 13.18 -9.61 -6.81
CA SER A 87 14.62 -9.30 -6.77
C SER A 87 15.45 -10.52 -6.41
N GLY A 88 16.67 -10.62 -6.96
CA GLY A 88 17.65 -11.68 -6.62
C GLY A 88 17.79 -12.78 -7.68
N PRO A 89 18.71 -13.75 -7.48
CA PRO A 89 18.91 -14.85 -8.42
C PRO A 89 17.62 -15.67 -8.60
N GLY A 90 17.19 -15.86 -9.85
CA GLY A 90 15.97 -16.60 -10.18
C GLY A 90 14.67 -15.78 -10.13
N ALA A 91 14.75 -14.45 -9.99
CA ALA A 91 13.59 -13.56 -10.06
C ALA A 91 12.80 -13.77 -11.35
N ARG A 92 11.47 -13.91 -11.22
CA ARG A 92 10.59 -14.03 -12.38
C ARG A 92 10.47 -12.68 -13.10
N PRO A 93 10.40 -12.66 -14.44
CA PRO A 93 10.24 -11.42 -15.18
C PRO A 93 8.87 -10.81 -14.88
N MET A 94 8.87 -9.53 -14.49
CA MET A 94 7.66 -8.71 -14.43
C MET A 94 7.32 -8.21 -15.83
N LYS A 95 6.06 -8.33 -16.25
CA LYS A 95 5.63 -7.81 -17.56
C LYS A 95 5.21 -6.36 -17.45
N GLU A 96 5.64 -5.54 -18.41
CA GLU A 96 5.29 -4.11 -18.51
C GLU A 96 3.77 -3.89 -18.53
N GLU A 97 3.03 -4.79 -19.21
CA GLU A 97 1.57 -4.76 -19.31
C GLU A 97 0.86 -4.79 -17.94
N TRP A 98 1.47 -5.39 -16.91
CA TRP A 98 0.90 -5.42 -15.56
C TRP A 98 1.01 -4.06 -14.88
N VAL A 99 2.15 -3.38 -15.06
CA VAL A 99 2.39 -2.03 -14.52
C VAL A 99 1.49 -1.00 -15.20
N ILE A 100 1.38 -1.06 -16.54
CA ILE A 100 0.53 -0.13 -17.30
C ILE A 100 -0.93 -0.25 -16.82
N SER A 101 -1.43 -1.47 -16.59
CA SER A 101 -2.81 -1.67 -16.13
C SER A 101 -3.16 -1.12 -14.75
N ILE A 102 -2.16 -0.68 -13.98
CA ILE A 102 -2.35 -0.06 -12.65
C ILE A 102 -2.44 1.46 -12.76
N LYS A 103 -1.82 2.04 -13.81
CA LYS A 103 -1.75 3.49 -14.03
C LYS A 103 -3.03 4.04 -14.67
N ASP A 104 -3.61 3.28 -15.59
CA ASP A 104 -4.77 3.66 -16.41
C ASP A 104 -6.11 3.30 -15.73
#